data_AF-N8W1P5-F1
#
_entry.id   AF-N8W1P5-F1
#
_cell.length_a   1.000
_cell.length_b   1.000
_cell.length_c   1.000
_cell.angle_alpha   90.00
_cell.angle_beta   90.00
_cell.angle_gamma   90.00
#
_symmetry.space_group_name_H-M   'P 1'
#
loop_
_entity.id
_entity.type
_entity.pdbx_description
1 polymer ?
#
loop_
_entity_poly.entity_id
_entity_poly.type
_entity_poly.pdbx_seq_one_letter_code
_entity_poly.pdbx_strand_id
1 'polypeptide(L)' 'MARQDPQVNFRMPKKTLERFKSETIKDRRTITAQLNMIIEEWLDKREKESAKA' A
#
# COMPACT_ATOMS: atom_id res chain seq x y z
N MET A 1 4.78 2.10 13.56
CA MET A 1 5.96 2.59 12.83
C MET A 1 6.96 3.02 13.88
N ALA A 2 8.12 2.39 13.90
CA ALA A 2 9.24 2.76 14.74
C ALA A 2 9.78 4.13 14.28
N ARG A 3 10.39 4.87 15.21
CA ARG A 3 10.96 6.20 14.93
C ARG A 3 12.05 6.19 13.84
N GLN A 4 12.61 5.02 13.53
CA GLN A 4 13.68 4.84 12.56
C GLN A 4 13.18 4.39 11.18
N ASP A 5 11.88 4.11 11.03
CA ASP A 5 11.34 3.69 9.73
C ASP A 5 11.46 4.85 8.71
N PRO A 6 11.99 4.60 7.51
CA PRO A 6 12.11 5.63 6.49
C PRO A 6 10.74 6.14 6.06
N GLN A 7 10.60 7.46 5.98
CA GLN A 7 9.36 8.11 5.54
C GLN A 7 9.44 8.52 4.08
N VAL A 8 8.40 8.19 3.32
CA VAL A 8 8.30 8.54 1.90
C VAL A 8 7.01 9.33 1.64
N ASN A 9 7.12 10.38 0.82
CA ASN A 9 5.97 11.16 0.40
C ASN A 9 5.48 10.66 -0.97
N PHE A 10 4.23 10.18 -1.03
CA PHE A 10 3.61 9.74 -2.27
C PHE A 10 2.69 10.81 -2.83
N ARG A 11 2.81 11.09 -4.13
CA ARG A 11 1.90 11.99 -4.85
C ARG A 11 0.90 11.15 -5.63
N MET A 12 -0.38 11.38 -5.40
CA MET A 12 -1.45 10.66 -6.09
C MET A 12 -2.60 11.59 -6.47
N PRO A 13 -3.34 11.29 -7.55
CA PRO A 13 -4.53 12.05 -7.92
C PRO A 13 -5.56 12.06 -6.80
N LYS A 14 -6.23 13.21 -6.59
CA LYS A 14 -7.22 13.41 -5.52
C LYS A 14 -8.33 12.35 -5.54
N LYS A 15 -8.89 12.07 -6.72
CA LYS A 15 -9.95 11.06 -6.90
C LYS A 15 -9.53 9.67 -6.40
N THR A 16 -8.29 9.29 -6.66
CA THR A 16 -7.73 8.01 -6.20
C THR A 16 -7.54 8.00 -4.69
N LEU A 17 -7.08 9.12 -4.11
CA LEU A 17 -6.91 9.23 -2.65
C LEU A 17 -8.24 9.14 -1.91
N GLU A 18 -9.30 9.76 -2.43
CA GLU A 18 -10.63 9.72 -1.82
C GLU A 18 -11.22 8.31 -1.81
N ARG A 19 -11.06 7.60 -2.94
CA ARG A 19 -11.46 6.19 -3.04
C ARG A 19 -10.67 5.34 -2.06
N PHE A 20 -9.34 5.51 -2.05
CA PHE A 20 -8.45 4.75 -1.17
C PHE A 20 -8.83 4.93 0.30
N LYS A 21 -9.03 6.18 0.76
CA LYS A 21 -9.48 6.49 2.13
C LYS A 21 -10.80 5.79 2.48
N SER A 22 -11.75 5.79 1.55
CA SER A 22 -13.06 5.16 1.75
C SER A 22 -12.93 3.64 1.95
N GLU A 23 -12.03 3.01 1.20
CA GLU A 23 -11.71 1.58 1.34
C GLU A 23 -11.00 1.31 2.69
N THR A 24 -10.06 2.16 3.09
CA THR A 24 -9.34 2.02 4.37
C THR A 24 -10.26 2.09 5.60
N ILE A 25 -11.25 2.98 5.56
CA ILE A 25 -12.23 3.14 6.65
C ILE A 25 -13.07 1.88 6.80
N LYS A 26 -13.50 1.27 5.68
CA LYS A 26 -14.28 0.02 5.70
C LYS A 26 -13.49 -1.13 6.32
N ASP A 27 -12.22 -1.23 5.99
CA ASP A 27 -11.31 -2.24 6.53
C ASP A 27 -10.84 -1.96 7.96
N ARG A 28 -11.23 -0.82 8.56
CA ARG A 28 -10.78 -0.35 9.89
C ARG A 28 -9.26 -0.30 10.03
N ARG A 29 -8.57 0.10 8.96
CA ARG A 29 -7.10 0.20 8.91
C ARG A 29 -6.65 1.65 8.82
N THR A 30 -5.34 1.85 8.98
CA THR A 30 -4.71 3.12 8.61
C THR A 30 -4.36 3.10 7.13
N ILE A 31 -4.33 4.28 6.52
CA ILE A 31 -3.97 4.48 5.10
C ILE A 31 -2.59 3.84 4.82
N THR A 32 -1.63 4.05 5.74
CA THR A 32 -0.29 3.47 5.65
C THR A 32 -0.32 1.94 5.73
N ALA A 33 -1.09 1.35 6.65
CA ALA A 33 -1.16 -0.10 6.76
C ALA A 33 -1.75 -0.73 5.50
N GLN A 34 -2.82 -0.16 4.95
CA GLN A 34 -3.41 -0.66 3.71
C GLN A 34 -2.45 -0.50 2.53
N LEU A 35 -1.72 0.62 2.45
CA LEU A 35 -0.74 0.84 1.39
C LEU A 35 0.39 -0.19 1.46
N ASN A 36 0.91 -0.46 2.66
CA ASN A 36 1.94 -1.48 2.86
C ASN A 36 1.45 -2.86 2.42
N MET A 37 0.22 -3.26 2.77
CA MET A 37 -0.33 -4.55 2.35
C MET A 37 -0.45 -4.68 0.83
N ILE A 38 -0.87 -3.61 0.14
CA ILE A 38 -0.95 -3.60 -1.33
C ILE A 38 0.44 -3.73 -1.96
N ILE A 39 1.44 -3.05 -1.39
CA ILE A 39 2.83 -3.13 -1.86
C ILE A 39 3.38 -4.55 -1.68
N GLU A 40 3.21 -5.14 -0.50
CA GLU A 40 3.67 -6.50 -0.20
C GLU A 40 3.01 -7.53 -1.11
N GLU A 41 1.68 -7.44 -1.32
CA GLU A 41 0.95 -8.33 -2.22
C GLU A 41 1.44 -8.20 -3.67
N TRP A 42 1.73 -6.97 -4.11
CA TRP A 42 2.27 -6.72 -5.45
C TRP A 42 3.69 -7.28 -5.62
N LEU A 43 4.55 -7.14 -4.61
CA LEU A 43 5.91 -7.70 -4.62
C LEU A 43 5.90 -9.23 -4.65
N ASP A 44 5.10 -9.87 -3.79
CA ASP A 44 4.95 -11.33 -3.73
C ASP A 44 4.45 -11.92 -5.06
N LYS A 45 3.47 -11.26 -5.71
CA LYS A 45 3.00 -11.65 -7.05
C LYS A 45 4.13 -11.60 -8.07
N ARG A 46 4.92 -10.52 -8.06
CA ARG A 46 6.03 -10.33 -8.99
C ARG A 46 7.12 -11.39 -8.82
N GLU A 47 7.46 -11.73 -7.58
CA GLU A 47 8.45 -12.77 -7.28
C GLU A 47 7.99 -14.13 -7.82
N LYS A 48 6.72 -14.48 -7.59
CA LYS A 48 6.11 -15.72 -8.10
C LYS A 48 6.03 -15.79 -9.62
N GLU A 49 5.85 -14.67 -10.30
CA GLU A 49 5.89 -14.61 -11.77
C GLU A 49 7.32 -14.73 -12.31
N SER A 50 8.29 -14.11 -11.63
CA SER A 50 9.70 -14.20 -12.01
C SER A 50 10.30 -15.59 -11.77
N ALA A 51 9.82 -16.34 -10.77
CA ALA A 51 10.30 -17.69 -10.47
C ALA A 51 9.73 -18.77 -11.40
N LYS A 52 8.76 -18.42 -12.25
CA LYS A 52 8.19 -19.30 -13.29
C LYS A 52 8.84 -19.12 -14.68
N ALA A 53 9.74 -18.16 -14.82
CA ALA A 53 10.54 -17.90 -16.02
C ALA A 53 11.92 -18.56 -15.91
#